data_AF-A0A948SBW4-F1
#
_entry.id   AF-A0A948SBW4-F1
#
_cell.length_a   1.000
_cell.length_b   1.000
_cell.length_c   1.000
_cell.angle_alpha   90.00
_cell.angle_beta   90.00
_cell.angle_gamma   90.00
#
_symmetry.space_group_name_H-M   'P 1'
#
loop_
_entity.id
_entity.type
_entity.pdbx_description
1 polymer ?
#
loop_
_entity_poly.entity_id
_entity_poly.type
_entity_poly.pdbx_seq_one_letter_code
_entity_poly.pdbx_strand_id
1 'polypeptide(L)'
;MNSMYTDVEHAFLCDYFGVERPRSLINIDTYDQSAGDGVALLNESSYPGVNLASGVARLALSRLEVLGRGWVEENRSAHELTSGFVRDGYDGLYDIDLYPLYLFGVDWAIPSDYDHFPEYYYLTWFPEFDRYVVTASVSSKERYGVSDFAIGWNSASNKRIDLCHHIIGTYWEDVHKPFNGYGWGKVLSSGLVPEHLASEWRSELWPLSTEYGPIVGSMLAGEQGAQHVH
;
A
#
# COMPACT_ATOMS: atom_id res chain seq x y z
N MET A 1 13.73 -17.46 -25.82
CA MET A 1 12.38 -17.62 -25.24
C MET A 1 11.66 -16.32 -25.49
N ASN A 2 10.39 -16.36 -25.87
CA ASN A 2 9.58 -15.14 -25.86
C ASN A 2 9.32 -14.77 -24.39
N SER A 3 9.53 -13.50 -24.05
CA SER A 3 9.23 -12.91 -22.75
C SER A 3 7.73 -13.04 -22.45
N MET A 4 7.36 -13.22 -21.17
CA MET A 4 5.96 -13.18 -20.73
C MET A 4 5.41 -11.75 -20.68
N TYR A 5 6.30 -10.78 -20.72
CA TYR A 5 6.02 -9.35 -20.67
C TYR A 5 6.31 -8.70 -22.03
N THR A 6 5.68 -7.57 -22.32
CA THR A 6 6.10 -6.73 -23.45
C THR A 6 7.54 -6.26 -23.24
N ASP A 7 8.23 -5.87 -24.31
CA ASP A 7 9.62 -5.39 -24.23
C ASP A 7 9.78 -4.20 -23.27
N VAL A 8 8.78 -3.32 -23.23
CA VAL A 8 8.73 -2.16 -22.32
C VAL A 8 8.58 -2.62 -20.86
N GLU A 9 7.64 -3.51 -20.58
CA GLU A 9 7.39 -4.05 -19.25
C GLU A 9 8.57 -4.86 -18.71
N HIS A 10 9.20 -5.65 -19.58
CA HIS A 10 10.39 -6.40 -19.22
C HIS A 10 11.52 -5.42 -18.84
N ALA A 11 11.73 -4.37 -19.64
CA ALA A 11 12.71 -3.33 -19.30
C ALA A 11 12.39 -2.64 -17.96
N PHE A 12 11.11 -2.33 -17.70
CA PHE A 12 10.65 -1.79 -16.41
C PHE A 12 10.95 -2.70 -15.23
N LEU A 13 10.63 -3.98 -15.36
CA LEU A 13 10.83 -4.97 -14.32
C LEU A 13 12.33 -5.22 -14.07
N CYS A 14 13.15 -5.23 -15.12
CA CYS A 14 14.62 -5.27 -14.97
C CYS A 14 15.13 -4.11 -14.12
N ASP A 15 14.70 -2.88 -14.41
CA ASP A 15 15.12 -1.69 -13.65
C ASP A 15 14.68 -1.77 -12.19
N TYR A 16 13.41 -2.13 -11.95
CA TYR A 16 12.85 -2.19 -10.60
C TYR A 16 13.50 -3.29 -9.75
N PHE A 17 13.83 -4.43 -10.36
CA PHE A 17 14.50 -5.54 -9.70
C PHE A 17 16.02 -5.42 -9.68
N GLY A 18 16.60 -4.38 -10.31
CA GLY A 18 18.04 -4.21 -10.41
C GLY A 18 18.74 -5.34 -11.19
N VAL A 19 18.06 -5.93 -12.17
CA VAL A 19 18.57 -7.00 -13.03
C VAL A 19 19.06 -6.41 -14.35
N GLU A 20 20.16 -6.93 -14.88
CA GLU A 20 20.70 -6.49 -16.17
C GLU A 20 19.67 -6.74 -17.30
N ARG A 21 19.41 -5.70 -18.09
CA ARG A 21 18.52 -5.81 -19.24
C ARG A 21 19.13 -6.69 -20.34
N PRO A 22 18.33 -7.52 -21.02
CA PRO A 22 18.73 -8.13 -22.28
C PRO A 22 19.20 -7.08 -23.29
N ARG A 23 20.17 -7.42 -24.14
CA ARG A 23 20.73 -6.49 -25.15
C ARG A 23 19.68 -5.89 -26.08
N SER A 24 18.58 -6.61 -26.34
CA SER A 24 17.46 -6.12 -27.15
C SER A 24 16.70 -4.97 -26.48
N LEU A 25 16.76 -4.83 -25.15
CA LEU A 25 15.96 -3.89 -24.36
C LEU A 25 16.79 -2.69 -23.83
N ILE A 26 18.09 -2.62 -24.14
CA ILE A 26 18.99 -1.60 -23.57
C ILE A 26 18.66 -0.17 -24.03
N ASN A 27 18.05 -0.03 -25.21
CA ASN A 27 17.70 1.27 -25.79
C ASN A 27 16.25 1.69 -25.48
N ILE A 28 15.51 0.91 -24.68
CA ILE A 28 14.16 1.27 -24.26
C ILE A 28 14.27 2.32 -23.15
N ASP A 29 13.69 3.48 -23.35
CA ASP A 29 13.58 4.47 -22.29
C ASP A 29 12.37 4.13 -21.42
N THR A 30 12.63 3.56 -20.24
CA THR A 30 11.61 3.26 -19.24
C THR A 30 11.08 4.52 -18.57
N TYR A 31 11.67 5.69 -18.80
CA TYR A 31 11.21 6.98 -18.26
C TYR A 31 10.42 7.82 -19.28
N ASP A 32 10.35 7.37 -20.55
CA ASP A 32 9.63 8.06 -21.61
C ASP A 32 8.15 7.68 -21.62
N GLN A 33 7.28 8.67 -21.41
CA GLN A 33 5.81 8.52 -21.44
C GLN A 33 5.26 8.13 -22.82
N SER A 34 6.05 8.32 -23.88
CA SER A 34 5.70 8.01 -25.26
C SER A 34 6.16 6.62 -25.72
N ALA A 35 6.78 5.84 -24.84
CA ALA A 35 7.28 4.50 -25.11
C ALA A 35 6.15 3.44 -25.26
N GLY A 36 5.29 3.61 -26.26
CA GLY A 36 4.45 2.57 -26.84
C GLY A 36 3.33 2.00 -25.96
N ASP A 37 2.58 1.06 -26.57
CA ASP A 37 1.45 0.34 -25.97
C ASP A 37 1.93 -0.44 -24.72
N GLY A 38 1.64 0.07 -23.52
CA GLY A 38 2.11 -0.50 -22.25
C GLY A 38 1.93 0.43 -21.05
N VAL A 39 2.56 0.09 -19.92
CA VAL A 39 2.51 0.87 -18.67
C VAL A 39 3.11 2.26 -18.87
N ALA A 40 2.27 3.25 -19.13
CA ALA A 40 2.69 4.65 -19.11
C ALA A 40 3.06 5.04 -17.68
N LEU A 41 4.29 5.51 -17.49
CA LEU A 41 4.66 6.21 -16.26
C LEU A 41 3.84 7.50 -16.19
N LEU A 42 3.00 7.62 -15.16
CA LEU A 42 2.41 8.91 -14.84
C LEU A 42 3.53 9.80 -14.31
N ASN A 43 3.89 10.83 -15.07
CA ASN A 43 4.80 11.88 -14.60
C ASN A 43 4.06 12.87 -13.68
N GLU A 44 3.16 12.33 -12.85
CA GLU A 44 2.38 13.05 -11.84
C GLU A 44 3.16 13.13 -10.51
N SER A 45 4.23 12.32 -10.34
CA SER A 45 5.06 12.38 -9.14
C SER A 45 6.30 13.27 -9.34
N SER A 46 6.58 14.10 -8.34
CA SER A 46 7.83 14.87 -8.25
C SER A 46 9.04 14.01 -7.84
N TYR A 47 8.88 12.68 -7.73
CA TYR A 47 9.86 11.76 -7.14
C TYR A 47 10.23 10.64 -8.13
N PRO A 48 11.43 10.66 -8.74
CA PRO A 48 11.81 9.71 -9.79
C PRO A 48 11.65 8.23 -9.44
N GLY A 49 11.88 7.83 -8.17
CA GLY A 49 11.69 6.45 -7.71
C GLY A 49 10.23 6.01 -7.58
N VAL A 50 9.29 6.95 -7.43
CA VAL A 50 7.86 6.66 -7.32
C VAL A 50 7.27 6.25 -8.66
N ASN A 51 7.80 6.77 -9.77
CA ASN A 51 7.33 6.42 -11.11
C ASN A 51 7.54 4.92 -11.38
N LEU A 52 8.74 4.41 -11.17
CA LEU A 52 9.07 3.00 -11.39
C LEU A 52 8.26 2.06 -10.48
N ALA A 53 8.14 2.40 -9.20
CA ALA A 53 7.31 1.66 -8.25
C ALA A 53 5.83 1.67 -8.63
N SER A 54 5.30 2.79 -9.14
CA SER A 54 3.92 2.89 -9.61
C SER A 54 3.68 2.06 -10.86
N GLY A 55 4.62 2.06 -11.82
CA GLY A 55 4.53 1.23 -13.01
C GLY A 55 4.44 -0.27 -12.66
N VAL A 56 5.27 -0.74 -11.74
CA VAL A 56 5.20 -2.13 -11.27
C VAL A 56 3.90 -2.42 -10.51
N ALA A 57 3.37 -1.47 -9.74
CA ALA A 57 2.07 -1.65 -9.09
C ALA A 57 0.92 -1.78 -10.09
N ARG A 58 0.92 -0.99 -11.16
CA ARG A 58 -0.06 -1.10 -12.26
C ARG A 58 -0.01 -2.47 -12.92
N LEU A 59 1.20 -2.99 -13.19
CA LEU A 59 1.35 -4.38 -13.66
C LEU A 59 0.74 -5.38 -12.67
N ALA A 60 1.14 -5.27 -11.41
CA ALA A 60 0.75 -6.20 -10.35
C ALA A 60 -0.75 -6.18 -10.03
N LEU A 61 -1.40 -5.02 -10.21
CA LEU A 61 -2.80 -4.76 -9.83
C LEU A 61 -3.74 -4.62 -11.03
N SER A 62 -3.24 -4.74 -12.26
CA SER A 62 -4.00 -4.63 -13.53
C SER A 62 -5.33 -5.40 -13.51
N ARG A 63 -5.34 -6.63 -12.99
CA ARG A 63 -6.57 -7.44 -12.82
C ARG A 63 -7.59 -6.82 -11.86
N LEU A 64 -7.15 -6.13 -10.82
CA LEU A 64 -8.05 -5.46 -9.85
C LEU A 64 -8.60 -4.14 -10.40
N GLU A 65 -7.85 -3.46 -11.26
CA GLU A 65 -8.33 -2.30 -12.01
C GLU A 65 -9.41 -2.68 -13.02
N VAL A 66 -9.23 -3.81 -13.74
CA VAL A 66 -10.24 -4.37 -14.65
C VAL A 66 -11.55 -4.75 -13.92
N LEU A 67 -11.45 -5.11 -12.64
CA LEU A 67 -12.61 -5.45 -11.79
C LEU A 67 -13.24 -4.24 -11.08
N GLY A 68 -12.72 -3.02 -11.32
CA GLY A 68 -13.31 -1.77 -10.85
C GLY A 68 -13.04 -1.49 -9.38
N ARG A 69 -11.98 -0.73 -9.07
CA ARG A 69 -11.84 -0.07 -7.78
C ARG A 69 -12.63 1.24 -7.80
N GLY A 70 -13.71 1.29 -7.05
CA GLY A 70 -14.46 2.53 -6.83
C GLY A 70 -13.73 3.41 -5.81
N TRP A 71 -13.70 4.71 -6.05
CA TRP A 71 -13.46 5.71 -5.01
C TRP A 71 -14.77 6.37 -4.61
N VAL A 72 -14.78 6.92 -3.40
CA VAL A 72 -15.83 7.80 -2.89
C VAL A 72 -15.15 9.07 -2.42
N GLU A 73 -15.50 10.19 -3.04
CA GLU A 73 -15.09 11.53 -2.64
C GLU A 73 -16.30 12.24 -2.04
N GLU A 74 -16.15 12.77 -0.84
CA GLU A 74 -17.20 13.54 -0.16
C GLU A 74 -16.89 15.04 -0.28
N ASN A 75 -17.77 15.77 -0.98
CA ASN A 75 -17.70 17.23 -1.00
C ASN A 75 -18.49 17.80 0.18
N ARG A 76 -17.81 18.05 1.30
CA ARG A 76 -18.42 18.54 2.56
C ARG A 76 -19.12 19.89 2.41
N SER A 77 -18.69 20.74 1.48
CA SER A 77 -19.34 22.02 1.18
C SER A 77 -20.68 21.87 0.44
N ALA A 78 -20.83 20.82 -0.36
CA ALA A 78 -22.02 20.56 -1.17
C ALA A 78 -22.95 19.49 -0.58
N HIS A 79 -22.52 18.75 0.46
CA HIS A 79 -23.20 17.55 0.96
C HIS A 79 -23.42 16.51 -0.16
N GLU A 80 -22.45 16.38 -1.07
CA GLU A 80 -22.52 15.47 -2.21
C GLU A 80 -21.45 14.38 -2.07
N LEU A 81 -21.87 13.14 -2.30
CA LEU A 81 -20.98 11.99 -2.44
C LEU A 81 -20.78 11.73 -3.93
N THR A 82 -19.55 11.88 -4.41
CA THR A 82 -19.18 11.50 -5.78
C THR A 82 -18.42 10.19 -5.71
N SER A 83 -19.01 9.13 -6.26
CA SER A 83 -18.31 7.86 -6.43
C SER A 83 -17.95 7.67 -7.89
N GLY A 84 -16.71 7.27 -8.15
CA GLY A 84 -16.21 7.01 -9.50
C GLY A 84 -15.46 5.69 -9.56
N PHE A 85 -15.43 5.09 -10.74
CA PHE A 85 -14.47 4.02 -11.06
C PHE A 85 -13.45 4.63 -12.00
N VAL A 86 -12.16 4.58 -11.67
CA VAL A 86 -11.14 4.85 -12.68
C VAL A 86 -10.78 3.54 -13.33
N ARG A 87 -11.18 3.46 -14.61
CA ARG A 87 -10.47 2.65 -15.58
C ARG A 87 -9.38 3.55 -16.12
N ASP A 88 -8.21 3.53 -15.50
CA ASP A 88 -7.03 4.19 -16.06
C ASP A 88 -6.59 3.33 -17.25
N GLY A 89 -7.31 3.43 -18.37
CA GLY A 89 -6.90 3.08 -19.73
C GLY A 89 -6.20 1.74 -20.01
N TYR A 90 -6.21 0.76 -19.12
CA TYR A 90 -5.42 -0.46 -19.28
C TYR A 90 -6.21 -1.55 -20.00
N ASP A 91 -6.27 -1.47 -21.34
CA ASP A 91 -6.89 -2.47 -22.19
C ASP A 91 -5.95 -3.67 -22.44
N GLY A 92 -5.79 -4.52 -21.41
CA GLY A 92 -5.57 -5.97 -21.54
C GLY A 92 -4.62 -6.51 -22.63
N LEU A 93 -3.42 -5.95 -22.80
CA LEU A 93 -2.44 -6.40 -23.81
C LEU A 93 -1.59 -7.61 -23.40
N TYR A 94 -1.81 -8.22 -22.23
CA TYR A 94 -0.89 -9.24 -21.71
C TYR A 94 -1.19 -10.66 -22.18
N ASP A 95 -0.12 -11.40 -22.52
CA ASP A 95 -0.13 -12.86 -22.63
C ASP A 95 -0.17 -13.56 -21.25
N ILE A 96 -0.07 -12.81 -20.14
CA ILE A 96 -0.11 -13.32 -18.77
C ILE A 96 -1.03 -12.51 -17.85
N ASP A 97 -1.88 -13.21 -17.09
CA ASP A 97 -2.64 -12.63 -15.99
C ASP A 97 -1.87 -12.76 -14.67
N LEU A 98 -1.50 -11.62 -14.08
CA LEU A 98 -0.99 -11.60 -12.71
C LEU A 98 -2.16 -11.61 -11.71
N TYR A 99 -2.04 -12.46 -10.69
CA TYR A 99 -3.07 -12.62 -9.65
C TYR A 99 -2.58 -12.04 -8.31
N PRO A 100 -2.89 -10.77 -8.02
CA PRO A 100 -2.60 -10.17 -6.73
C PRO A 100 -3.37 -10.86 -5.60
N LEU A 101 -2.66 -11.30 -4.58
CA LEU A 101 -3.22 -11.85 -3.35
C LEU A 101 -3.44 -10.71 -2.37
N TYR A 102 -4.69 -10.49 -1.96
CA TYR A 102 -5.01 -9.51 -0.94
C TYR A 102 -4.43 -9.92 0.41
N LEU A 103 -3.66 -9.02 1.05
CA LEU A 103 -3.05 -9.26 2.35
C LEU A 103 -3.96 -8.78 3.47
N PHE A 104 -4.18 -7.46 3.56
CA PHE A 104 -5.06 -6.78 4.52
C PHE A 104 -5.16 -5.29 4.14
N GLY A 105 -6.02 -4.55 4.84
CA GLY A 105 -6.16 -3.10 4.69
C GLY A 105 -6.26 -2.44 6.06
N VAL A 106 -5.71 -1.23 6.17
CA VAL A 106 -5.66 -0.45 7.41
C VAL A 106 -6.23 0.94 7.16
N ASP A 107 -6.68 1.58 8.24
CA ASP A 107 -7.03 2.99 8.23
C ASP A 107 -5.99 3.77 9.03
N TRP A 108 -5.28 4.68 8.36
CA TRP A 108 -4.29 5.53 9.01
C TRP A 108 -4.92 6.66 9.84
N ALA A 109 -6.23 6.85 9.75
CA ALA A 109 -6.96 7.75 10.61
C ALA A 109 -6.81 7.37 12.09
N ILE A 110 -6.56 8.37 12.93
CA ILE A 110 -6.66 8.20 14.39
C ILE A 110 -8.16 8.18 14.74
N PRO A 111 -8.61 7.32 15.69
CA PRO A 111 -10.05 7.12 15.97
C PRO A 111 -10.87 8.35 16.38
N SER A 112 -10.27 9.54 16.51
CA SER A 112 -10.94 10.80 16.83
C SER A 112 -11.38 11.61 15.61
N ASP A 113 -10.88 11.30 14.42
CA ASP A 113 -10.99 12.19 13.27
C ASP A 113 -12.00 11.64 12.25
N TYR A 114 -12.79 12.54 11.64
CA TYR A 114 -13.78 12.19 10.60
C TYR A 114 -13.15 11.88 9.23
N ASP A 115 -11.82 11.92 9.15
CA ASP A 115 -11.09 11.70 7.91
C ASP A 115 -10.58 10.27 7.88
N HIS A 116 -10.85 9.55 6.78
CA HIS A 116 -10.43 8.17 6.57
C HIS A 116 -9.25 8.13 5.60
N PHE A 117 -8.18 7.44 5.99
CA PHE A 117 -6.98 7.29 5.17
C PHE A 117 -6.70 5.81 4.95
N PRO A 118 -7.57 5.12 4.17
CA PRO A 118 -7.43 3.69 3.94
C PRO A 118 -6.20 3.40 3.06
N GLU A 119 -5.50 2.33 3.42
CA GLU A 119 -4.41 1.77 2.64
C GLU A 119 -4.52 0.24 2.59
N TYR A 120 -4.32 -0.33 1.40
CA TYR A 120 -4.50 -1.75 1.13
C TYR A 120 -3.22 -2.39 0.59
N TYR A 121 -2.89 -3.57 1.11
CA TYR A 121 -1.67 -4.30 0.73
C TYR A 121 -1.99 -5.56 -0.08
N TYR A 122 -1.18 -5.82 -1.11
CA TYR A 122 -1.29 -7.00 -1.98
C TYR A 122 0.07 -7.63 -2.21
N LEU A 123 0.07 -8.93 -2.49
CA LEU A 123 1.25 -9.70 -2.88
C LEU A 123 1.06 -10.31 -4.27
N THR A 124 1.97 -10.03 -5.20
CA THR A 124 1.92 -10.56 -6.57
C THR A 124 3.20 -11.31 -6.92
N TRP A 125 3.08 -12.42 -7.64
CA TRP A 125 4.20 -13.22 -8.14
C TRP A 125 4.57 -12.83 -9.57
N PHE A 126 5.85 -12.53 -9.81
CA PHE A 126 6.43 -12.24 -11.13
C PHE A 126 7.31 -13.43 -11.56
N PRO A 127 6.77 -14.38 -12.36
CA PRO A 127 7.41 -15.67 -12.59
C PRO A 127 8.73 -15.61 -13.37
N GLU A 128 8.86 -14.74 -14.37
CA GLU A 128 10.10 -14.66 -15.17
C GLU A 128 11.29 -14.15 -14.34
N PHE A 129 11.01 -13.36 -13.31
CA PHE A 129 12.03 -12.78 -12.43
C PHE A 129 12.23 -13.57 -11.14
N ASP A 130 11.38 -14.56 -10.88
CA ASP A 130 11.34 -15.29 -9.60
C ASP A 130 11.21 -14.32 -8.40
N ARG A 131 10.27 -13.37 -8.48
CA ARG A 131 10.07 -12.32 -7.46
C ARG A 131 8.64 -12.21 -6.97
N TYR A 132 8.48 -12.10 -5.65
CA TYR A 132 7.28 -11.58 -5.02
C TYR A 132 7.41 -10.08 -4.86
N VAL A 133 6.36 -9.35 -5.22
CA VAL A 133 6.24 -7.90 -5.05
C VAL A 133 5.09 -7.61 -4.10
N VAL A 134 5.32 -6.73 -3.13
CA VAL A 134 4.27 -6.17 -2.28
C VAL A 134 3.92 -4.78 -2.79
N THR A 135 2.64 -4.51 -2.94
CA THR A 135 2.12 -3.19 -3.34
C THR A 135 1.27 -2.59 -2.23
N ALA A 136 1.34 -1.27 -2.10
CA ALA A 136 0.41 -0.48 -1.31
C ALA A 136 -0.50 0.33 -2.25
N SER A 137 -1.77 0.46 -1.85
CA SER A 137 -2.81 1.19 -2.57
C SER A 137 -3.49 2.15 -1.60
N VAL A 138 -3.34 3.45 -1.81
CA VAL A 138 -3.85 4.54 -0.95
C VAL A 138 -5.04 5.23 -1.61
N SER A 139 -5.94 5.80 -0.79
CA SER A 139 -7.12 6.53 -1.30
C SER A 139 -6.81 7.88 -1.95
N SER A 140 -5.69 8.52 -1.60
CA SER A 140 -5.36 9.88 -2.04
C SER A 140 -4.06 9.91 -2.82
N LYS A 141 -4.09 10.55 -4.01
CA LYS A 141 -2.90 10.87 -4.81
C LYS A 141 -2.12 12.08 -4.27
N GLU A 142 -2.65 12.82 -3.30
CA GLU A 142 -2.11 14.13 -2.89
C GLU A 142 -0.64 14.09 -2.48
N ARG A 143 -0.19 12.98 -1.87
CA ARG A 143 1.19 12.87 -1.36
C ARG A 143 2.20 12.46 -2.44
N TYR A 144 1.81 11.64 -3.40
CA TYR A 144 2.75 10.96 -4.31
C TYR A 144 2.42 11.16 -5.80
N GLY A 145 1.31 11.81 -6.14
CA GLY A 145 0.80 11.87 -7.51
C GLY A 145 0.22 10.55 -8.02
N VAL A 146 0.33 9.46 -7.25
CA VAL A 146 -0.13 8.12 -7.62
C VAL A 146 -0.82 7.45 -6.42
N SER A 147 -1.80 6.58 -6.70
CA SER A 147 -2.55 5.84 -5.68
C SER A 147 -1.96 4.46 -5.40
N ASP A 148 -1.20 3.91 -6.35
CA ASP A 148 -0.66 2.55 -6.26
C ASP A 148 0.85 2.56 -6.52
N PHE A 149 1.59 1.88 -5.65
CA PHE A 149 3.03 1.75 -5.78
C PHE A 149 3.55 0.45 -5.14
N ALA A 150 4.57 -0.13 -5.78
CA ALA A 150 5.26 -1.30 -5.30
C ALA A 150 6.24 -0.89 -4.19
N ILE A 151 5.97 -1.35 -2.96
CA ILE A 151 6.71 -0.94 -1.76
C ILE A 151 7.94 -1.81 -1.48
N GLY A 152 8.08 -2.92 -2.20
CA GLY A 152 9.28 -3.75 -2.15
C GLY A 152 9.07 -5.11 -2.78
N TRP A 153 10.16 -5.86 -2.89
CA TRP A 153 10.17 -7.18 -3.49
C TRP A 153 11.21 -8.10 -2.85
N ASN A 154 11.03 -9.41 -2.99
CA ASN A 154 12.05 -10.40 -2.65
C ASN A 154 11.82 -11.72 -3.42
N SER A 155 12.83 -12.59 -3.42
CA SER A 155 12.74 -13.93 -4.03
C SER A 155 11.79 -14.86 -3.26
N ALA A 156 11.33 -15.93 -3.92
CA ALA A 156 10.45 -16.94 -3.34
C ALA A 156 11.09 -17.84 -2.26
N SER A 157 12.38 -17.64 -1.95
CA SER A 157 13.10 -18.44 -0.96
C SER A 157 12.58 -18.26 0.48
N ASN A 158 11.90 -17.14 0.76
CA ASN A 158 11.30 -16.84 2.05
C ASN A 158 9.83 -17.30 2.14
N LYS A 159 9.36 -17.61 3.36
CA LYS A 159 7.93 -17.77 3.59
C LYS A 159 7.23 -16.45 3.25
N ARG A 160 6.15 -16.53 2.46
CA ARG A 160 5.44 -15.35 1.91
C ARG A 160 5.02 -14.36 2.99
N ILE A 161 4.52 -14.85 4.13
CA ILE A 161 4.08 -14.01 5.25
C ILE A 161 5.26 -13.25 5.87
N ASP A 162 6.38 -13.92 6.13
CA ASP A 162 7.59 -13.31 6.72
C ASP A 162 8.18 -12.25 5.77
N LEU A 163 8.16 -12.53 4.46
CA LEU A 163 8.54 -11.57 3.41
C LEU A 163 7.63 -10.34 3.44
N CYS A 164 6.31 -10.53 3.48
CA CYS A 164 5.35 -9.42 3.54
C CYS A 164 5.53 -8.60 4.82
N HIS A 165 5.74 -9.26 5.97
CA HIS A 165 6.00 -8.61 7.24
C HIS A 165 7.21 -7.68 7.13
N HIS A 166 8.33 -8.20 6.61
CA HIS A 166 9.55 -7.41 6.46
C HIS A 166 9.36 -6.21 5.54
N ILE A 167 8.81 -6.42 4.33
CA ILE A 167 8.64 -5.34 3.34
C ILE A 167 7.67 -4.27 3.85
N ILE A 168 6.52 -4.66 4.39
CA ILE A 168 5.52 -3.72 4.90
C ILE A 168 6.05 -3.00 6.14
N GLY A 169 6.76 -3.71 7.04
CA GLY A 169 7.37 -3.13 8.22
C GLY A 169 8.42 -2.06 7.89
N THR A 170 9.33 -2.35 6.94
CA THR A 170 10.30 -1.36 6.46
C THR A 170 9.61 -0.17 5.81
N TYR A 171 8.59 -0.41 4.97
CA TYR A 171 7.80 0.66 4.37
C TYR A 171 7.14 1.56 5.42
N TRP A 172 6.51 0.97 6.44
CA TRP A 172 5.91 1.68 7.57
C TRP A 172 6.94 2.50 8.35
N GLU A 173 8.11 1.93 8.62
CA GLU A 173 9.21 2.60 9.31
C GLU A 173 9.75 3.79 8.52
N ASP A 174 9.92 3.67 7.22
CA ASP A 174 10.51 4.72 6.38
C ASP A 174 9.50 5.82 6.02
N VAL A 175 8.23 5.46 5.81
CA VAL A 175 7.24 6.35 5.18
C VAL A 175 6.22 6.91 6.16
N HIS A 176 5.80 6.13 7.15
CA HIS A 176 4.73 6.51 8.07
C HIS A 176 5.25 6.95 9.43
N LYS A 177 6.16 6.17 10.03
CA LYS A 177 6.72 6.43 11.36
C LYS A 177 7.32 7.83 11.55
N PRO A 178 7.96 8.48 10.54
CA PRO A 178 8.45 9.85 10.70
C PRO A 178 7.35 10.91 10.85
N PHE A 179 6.12 10.60 10.46
CA PHE A 179 4.99 11.54 10.44
C PHE A 179 3.83 11.11 11.34
N ASN A 180 3.82 9.87 11.82
CA ASN A 180 2.79 9.32 12.70
C ASN A 180 3.44 8.52 13.84
N GLY A 181 3.37 9.06 15.06
CA GLY A 181 3.93 8.45 16.27
C GLY A 181 3.09 7.33 16.88
N TYR A 182 1.87 7.08 16.39
CA TYR A 182 0.92 6.15 16.99
C TYR A 182 0.59 4.95 16.10
N GLY A 183 1.03 4.93 14.84
CA GLY A 183 0.66 3.92 13.85
C GLY A 183 -0.76 4.12 13.31
N TRP A 184 -1.23 3.18 12.48
CA TRP A 184 -2.61 3.18 11.98
C TRP A 184 -3.64 2.86 13.09
N GLY A 185 -4.90 3.29 12.91
CA GLY A 185 -5.94 3.22 13.94
C GLY A 185 -6.67 1.87 14.02
N LYS A 186 -6.98 1.26 12.87
CA LYS A 186 -7.69 -0.03 12.80
C LYS A 186 -7.38 -0.80 11.52
N VAL A 187 -7.63 -2.11 11.56
CA VAL A 187 -7.73 -2.94 10.36
C VAL A 187 -9.12 -2.75 9.74
N LEU A 188 -9.18 -2.49 8.43
CA LEU A 188 -10.42 -2.34 7.67
C LEU A 188 -10.95 -3.69 7.18
N SER A 189 -10.05 -4.55 6.74
CA SER A 189 -10.36 -5.88 6.24
C SER A 189 -9.13 -6.77 6.25
N SER A 190 -9.34 -8.07 6.39
CA SER A 190 -8.30 -9.10 6.40
C SER A 190 -8.34 -9.94 5.13
N GLY A 191 -7.17 -10.35 4.64
CA GLY A 191 -6.99 -11.28 3.54
C GLY A 191 -6.10 -12.43 3.98
N LEU A 192 -5.00 -12.66 3.26
CA LEU A 192 -3.99 -13.67 3.61
C LEU A 192 -3.33 -13.40 4.98
N VAL A 193 -3.28 -12.14 5.41
CA VAL A 193 -2.82 -11.74 6.75
C VAL A 193 -4.06 -11.43 7.59
N PRO A 194 -4.31 -12.19 8.66
CA PRO A 194 -5.43 -11.91 9.55
C PRO A 194 -5.15 -10.69 10.44
N GLU A 195 -6.21 -10.02 10.89
CA GLU A 195 -6.15 -8.81 11.72
C GLU A 195 -5.21 -8.91 12.93
N HIS A 196 -5.22 -10.04 13.65
CA HIS A 196 -4.34 -10.21 14.83
C HIS A 196 -2.86 -10.13 14.43
N LEU A 197 -2.49 -10.76 13.31
CA LEU A 197 -1.11 -10.77 12.83
C LEU A 197 -0.70 -9.40 12.28
N ALA A 198 -1.59 -8.71 11.56
CA ALA A 198 -1.35 -7.34 11.13
C ALA A 198 -1.15 -6.39 12.33
N SER A 199 -1.93 -6.59 13.40
CA SER A 199 -1.83 -5.81 14.64
C SER A 199 -0.54 -6.10 15.42
N GLU A 200 -0.04 -7.34 15.37
CA GLU A 200 1.27 -7.70 15.90
C GLU A 200 2.38 -6.92 15.18
N TRP A 201 2.40 -6.93 13.84
CA TRP A 201 3.39 -6.19 13.04
C TRP A 201 3.40 -4.69 13.35
N ARG A 202 2.22 -4.10 13.53
CA ARG A 202 2.09 -2.69 13.96
C ARG A 202 2.68 -2.48 15.35
N SER A 203 2.42 -3.37 16.28
CA SER A 203 2.85 -3.24 17.67
C SER A 203 4.37 -3.38 17.83
N GLU A 204 5.04 -4.08 16.92
CA GLU A 204 6.51 -4.15 16.87
C GLU A 204 7.13 -2.78 16.55
N LEU A 205 6.49 -1.99 15.67
CA LEU A 205 6.98 -0.67 15.25
C LEU A 205 6.49 0.49 16.14
N TRP A 206 5.27 0.38 16.65
CA TRP A 206 4.64 1.33 17.55
C TRP A 206 4.18 0.62 18.83
N PRO A 207 5.12 0.27 19.73
CA PRO A 207 4.76 -0.33 21.01
C PRO A 207 3.87 0.64 21.79
N LEU A 208 2.79 0.12 22.38
CA LEU A 208 2.01 0.89 23.34
C LEU A 208 2.96 1.36 24.45
N SER A 209 3.06 2.67 24.66
CA SER A 209 3.86 3.19 25.75
C SER A 209 3.29 2.68 27.07
N THR A 210 4.04 1.85 27.77
CA THR A 210 3.68 1.34 29.11
C THR A 210 3.72 2.44 30.18
N GLU A 211 4.03 3.69 29.83
CA GLU A 211 4.23 4.80 30.76
C GLU A 211 2.95 5.56 31.17
N TYR A 212 1.78 5.18 30.67
CA TYR A 212 0.52 5.62 31.28
C TYR A 212 -0.31 4.41 31.68
N GLY A 213 -0.25 4.09 32.98
CA GLY A 213 -1.20 3.18 33.62
C GLY A 213 -2.64 3.63 33.40
N PRO A 214 -3.63 2.76 33.67
CA PRO A 214 -5.03 3.04 33.34
C PRO A 214 -5.49 4.31 34.05
N ILE A 215 -5.80 5.36 33.28
CA ILE A 215 -6.69 6.44 33.73
C ILE A 215 -8.12 5.88 33.63
N VAL A 216 -8.43 4.90 34.47
CA VAL A 216 -9.80 4.46 34.70
C VAL A 216 -9.93 4.15 36.19
N GLY A 217 -10.53 5.09 36.93
CA GLY A 217 -11.04 4.82 38.28
C GLY A 217 -10.60 5.78 39.40
N SER A 218 -10.79 7.09 39.26
CA SER A 218 -10.78 7.98 40.45
C SER A 218 -11.77 9.16 40.37
N MET A 219 -12.86 9.00 39.63
CA MET A 219 -14.11 9.72 39.92
C MET A 219 -15.16 8.66 40.22
N LEU A 220 -15.86 8.79 41.36
CA LEU A 220 -16.94 7.93 41.90
C LEU A 220 -16.66 7.15 43.21
N ALA A 221 -15.71 7.56 44.04
CA ALA A 221 -15.72 7.14 45.45
C ALA A 221 -15.21 8.27 46.36
N GLY A 222 -16.12 9.14 46.82
CA GLY A 222 -15.75 10.23 47.72
C GLY A 222 -16.89 11.13 48.19
N GLU A 223 -18.16 10.72 48.06
CA GLU A 223 -19.24 11.33 48.83
C GLU A 223 -19.85 10.26 49.72
N GLN A 224 -19.34 10.16 50.96
CA GLN A 224 -20.13 9.81 52.14
C GLN A 224 -19.25 9.85 53.41
N GLY A 225 -19.66 10.70 54.36
CA GLY A 225 -19.48 10.43 55.79
C GLY A 225 -18.41 11.22 56.53
N ALA A 226 -18.78 12.39 57.05
CA ALA A 226 -18.35 12.84 58.38
C ALA A 226 -19.31 13.90 58.93
N GLN A 227 -20.44 13.43 59.46
CA GLN A 227 -21.15 14.13 60.53
C GLN A 227 -20.36 13.97 61.83
N HIS A 228 -20.26 15.07 62.58
CA HIS A 228 -20.08 15.22 64.04
C HIS A 228 -19.04 14.37 64.78
N VAL A 229 -18.26 15.04 65.64
CA VAL A 229 -18.30 14.86 67.11
C VAL A 229 -17.38 15.89 67.80
N HIS A 230 -18.01 16.59 68.76
CA HIS A 230 -17.54 17.40 69.91
C HIS A 230 -16.56 18.58 69.73
#